data_AF-A0AA92U447-F1
#
_entry.id   AF-A0AA92U447-F1
#
_cell.length_a   1.000
_cell.length_b   1.000
_cell.length_c   1.000
_cell.angle_alpha   90.00
_cell.angle_beta   90.00
_cell.angle_gamma   90.00
#
_symmetry.space_group_name_H-M   'P 1'
#
loop_
_entity.id
_entity.type
_entity.pdbx_description
1 polymer ?
#
loop_
_entity_poly.entity_id
_entity_poly.type
_entity_poly.pdbx_seq_one_letter_code
_entity_poly.pdbx_strand_id
1 'polypeptide(L)'
;MKELKDLVEGDEVLVTGMYHRHIAKVDKVTKTQIIVNNARFRRDSGWQCGIDRWDRKSISVPTEKEISDVKEENLRKTLIYSISSFDFKRLSTDELKQVYNIVKGKEK
;
A
#
# COMPACT_ATOMS: atom_id res chain seq x y z
N MET A 1 10.34 -18.81 -9.68
CA MET A 1 9.82 -17.61 -8.99
C MET A 1 10.72 -16.46 -9.43
N LYS A 2 10.16 -15.35 -9.91
CA LYS A 2 10.97 -14.24 -10.43
C LYS A 2 11.77 -13.62 -9.28
N GLU A 3 13.06 -13.37 -9.48
CA GLU A 3 13.90 -12.72 -8.46
C GLU A 3 14.03 -11.23 -8.71
N LEU A 4 14.52 -10.48 -7.71
CA LEU A 4 14.84 -9.05 -7.87
C LEU A 4 15.81 -8.79 -9.03
N LYS A 5 16.68 -9.77 -9.32
CA LYS A 5 17.63 -9.68 -10.42
C LYS A 5 16.98 -9.77 -11.79
N ASP A 6 15.76 -10.28 -11.89
CA ASP A 6 15.03 -10.45 -13.15
C ASP A 6 14.05 -9.31 -13.43
N LEU A 7 13.97 -8.33 -12.53
CA LEU A 7 13.09 -7.18 -12.69
C LEU A 7 13.52 -6.28 -13.85
N VAL A 8 12.53 -5.81 -14.59
CA VAL A 8 12.63 -4.85 -15.69
C VAL A 8 11.72 -3.65 -15.42
N GLU A 9 11.87 -2.60 -16.21
CA GLU A 9 11.02 -1.40 -16.11
C GLU A 9 9.55 -1.75 -16.35
N GLY A 10 8.67 -1.20 -15.53
CA GLY A 10 7.22 -1.47 -15.56
C GLY A 10 6.75 -2.65 -14.72
N ASP A 11 7.64 -3.51 -14.22
CA ASP A 11 7.26 -4.59 -13.30
C ASP A 11 6.69 -4.05 -11.99
N GLU A 12 5.74 -4.77 -11.41
CA GLU A 12 5.19 -4.46 -10.08
C GLU A 12 6.09 -5.04 -8.99
N VAL A 13 6.36 -4.23 -7.97
CA VAL A 13 7.09 -4.61 -6.76
C VAL A 13 6.30 -4.26 -5.50
N LEU A 14 6.43 -5.08 -4.46
CA LEU A 14 5.96 -4.72 -3.13
C LEU A 14 7.01 -3.86 -2.46
N VAL A 15 6.65 -2.64 -2.12
CA VAL A 15 7.46 -1.76 -1.28
C VAL A 15 6.98 -1.91 0.16
N THR A 16 7.89 -2.29 1.06
CA THR A 16 7.61 -2.44 2.48
C THR A 16 8.46 -1.45 3.27
N GLY A 17 7.81 -0.59 4.03
CA GLY A 17 8.44 0.26 5.05
C GLY A 17 8.03 -0.18 6.45
N MET A 18 8.45 0.59 7.47
CA MET A 18 8.17 0.27 8.87
C MET A 18 6.67 0.28 9.21
N TYR A 19 5.89 1.19 8.61
CA TYR A 19 4.48 1.42 8.98
C TYR A 19 3.50 1.22 7.83
N HIS A 20 3.98 0.99 6.61
CA HIS A 20 3.13 0.86 5.43
C HIS A 20 3.78 -0.03 4.39
N ARG A 21 2.93 -0.67 3.60
CA ARG A 21 3.30 -1.38 2.39
C ARG A 21 2.40 -0.95 1.24
N HIS A 22 2.94 -0.96 0.02
CA HIS A 22 2.18 -0.64 -1.19
C HIS A 22 2.82 -1.30 -2.41
N ILE A 23 2.03 -1.51 -3.46
CA ILE A 23 2.54 -1.94 -4.76
C ILE A 23 2.96 -0.70 -5.54
N ALA A 24 4.15 -0.76 -6.14
CA ALA A 24 4.68 0.28 -7.02
C ALA A 24 5.27 -0.35 -8.27
N LYS A 25 5.41 0.45 -9.32
CA LYS A 25 6.07 0.02 -10.55
C LYS A 25 7.54 0.37 -10.52
N VAL A 26 8.36 -0.47 -11.16
CA VAL A 26 9.77 -0.17 -11.38
C VAL A 26 9.90 0.93 -12.42
N ASP A 27 10.48 2.06 -12.02
CA ASP A 27 10.72 3.20 -12.88
C ASP A 27 11.92 2.96 -13.80
N LYS A 28 13.00 2.41 -13.22
CA LYS A 28 14.26 2.18 -13.93
C LYS A 28 15.07 1.06 -13.30
N VAL A 29 15.72 0.26 -14.13
CA VAL A 29 16.66 -0.79 -13.68
C VAL A 29 18.08 -0.46 -14.12
N THR A 30 19.02 -0.52 -13.18
CA THR A 30 20.46 -0.36 -13.42
C THR A 30 21.20 -1.65 -13.04
N LYS A 31 22.52 -1.70 -13.30
CA LYS A 31 23.34 -2.88 -12.99
C LYS A 31 23.24 -3.32 -11.52
N THR A 32 23.24 -2.36 -10.59
CA THR A 32 23.29 -2.63 -9.15
C THR A 32 22.05 -2.18 -8.39
N GLN A 33 21.19 -1.36 -9.02
CA GLN A 33 20.07 -0.71 -8.35
C GLN A 33 18.79 -0.79 -9.17
N ILE A 34 17.67 -0.77 -8.45
CA ILE A 34 16.31 -0.67 -8.97
C ILE A 34 15.72 0.64 -8.45
N ILE A 35 15.09 1.42 -9.32
CA ILE A 35 14.48 2.70 -8.98
C ILE A 35 12.97 2.52 -8.96
N VAL A 36 12.34 2.90 -7.85
CA VAL A 36 10.90 2.81 -7.62
C VAL A 36 10.47 4.03 -6.82
N ASN A 37 9.50 4.79 -7.32
CA ASN A 37 8.99 6.02 -6.70
C ASN A 37 10.12 6.99 -6.32
N ASN A 38 11.08 7.20 -7.23
CA ASN A 38 12.27 8.05 -7.01
C ASN A 38 13.19 7.60 -5.84
N ALA A 39 12.98 6.41 -5.30
CA ALA A 39 13.86 5.78 -4.32
C ALA A 39 14.73 4.71 -4.99
N ARG A 40 15.99 4.59 -4.53
CA ARG A 40 16.97 3.62 -5.05
C ARG A 40 17.06 2.43 -4.12
N PHE A 41 16.95 1.23 -4.66
CA PHE A 41 17.02 -0.03 -3.94
C PHE A 41 18.14 -0.89 -4.49
N ARG A 42 18.82 -1.66 -3.64
CA ARG A 42 19.87 -2.58 -4.07
C ARG A 42 19.25 -3.78 -4.78
N ARG A 43 19.82 -4.19 -5.92
CA ARG A 43 19.31 -5.29 -6.74
C ARG A 43 19.50 -6.67 -6.10
N ASP A 44 20.50 -6.81 -5.24
CA ASP A 44 20.84 -8.07 -4.57
C ASP A 44 19.94 -8.33 -3.35
N SER A 45 19.64 -7.30 -2.57
CA SER A 45 18.97 -7.43 -1.28
C SER A 45 17.61 -6.74 -1.20
N GLY A 46 17.25 -5.92 -2.18
CA GLY A 46 16.02 -5.10 -2.17
C GLY A 46 16.03 -3.93 -1.18
N TRP A 47 17.12 -3.69 -0.45
CA TRP A 47 17.17 -2.65 0.58
C TRP A 47 17.37 -1.25 -0.01
N GLN A 48 16.68 -0.25 0.54
CA GLN A 48 16.83 1.14 0.11
C GLN A 48 18.23 1.69 0.42
N CYS A 49 18.79 2.42 -0.54
CA CYS A 49 20.08 3.08 -0.46
C CYS A 49 19.95 4.51 0.09
N GLY A 50 20.90 4.91 0.97
CA GLY A 50 21.08 6.31 1.35
C GLY A 50 19.98 6.92 2.22
N ILE A 51 19.33 6.11 3.05
CA ILE A 51 18.27 6.53 3.99
C ILE A 51 18.62 6.08 5.41
N ASP A 52 18.11 6.82 6.39
CA ASP A 52 18.18 6.45 7.81
C ASP A 52 17.46 5.12 8.08
N ARG A 53 17.83 4.45 9.17
CA ARG A 53 17.28 3.14 9.55
C ARG A 53 15.78 3.18 9.81
N TRP A 54 15.23 4.26 10.35
CA TRP A 54 13.81 4.36 10.74
C TRP A 54 12.89 4.55 9.53
N ASP A 55 13.38 5.21 8.47
CA ASP A 55 12.66 5.44 7.22
C ASP A 55 13.02 4.43 6.12
N ARG A 56 13.86 3.44 6.44
CA ARG A 56 14.37 2.49 5.47
C ARG A 56 13.25 1.57 4.96
N LYS A 57 13.14 1.52 3.63
CA LYS A 57 12.25 0.62 2.91
C LYS A 57 13.00 -0.56 2.28
N SER A 58 12.27 -1.59 1.94
CA SER A 58 12.71 -2.70 1.11
C SER A 58 11.74 -2.95 -0.03
N ILE A 59 12.23 -3.56 -1.10
CA ILE A 59 11.40 -4.10 -2.19
C ILE A 59 11.51 -5.61 -2.27
N SER A 60 10.40 -6.26 -2.62
CA SER A 60 10.35 -7.68 -2.98
C SER A 60 9.49 -7.89 -4.22
N VAL A 61 9.68 -9.03 -4.88
CA VAL A 61 8.76 -9.47 -5.94
C VAL A 61 7.48 -9.94 -5.26
N PRO A 62 6.33 -9.31 -5.54
CA PRO A 62 5.09 -9.60 -4.85
C PRO A 62 4.51 -10.94 -5.33
N THR A 63 3.92 -11.68 -4.41
CA THR A 63 3.01 -12.78 -4.75
C THR A 63 1.64 -12.23 -5.13
N GLU A 64 0.86 -12.99 -5.93
CA GLU A 64 -0.51 -12.60 -6.31
C GLU A 64 -1.39 -12.32 -5.08
N LYS A 65 -1.20 -13.12 -4.01
CA LYS A 65 -1.88 -12.92 -2.74
C LYS A 65 -1.52 -11.58 -2.10
N GLU A 66 -0.23 -11.24 -2.02
CA GLU A 66 0.19 -9.96 -1.44
C GLU A 66 -0.34 -8.76 -2.23
N ILE A 67 -0.40 -8.86 -3.56
CA ILE A 67 -1.01 -7.81 -4.40
C ILE A 67 -2.49 -7.63 -4.03
N SER A 68 -3.23 -8.73 -3.89
CA SER A 68 -4.64 -8.71 -3.51
C SER A 68 -4.82 -8.11 -2.12
N ASP A 69 -4.04 -8.57 -1.13
CA ASP A 69 -4.13 -8.11 0.26
C ASP A 69 -3.85 -6.59 0.35
N VAL A 70 -2.83 -6.09 -0.34
CA VAL A 70 -2.49 -4.66 -0.36
C VAL A 70 -3.60 -3.82 -1.01
N LYS A 71 -4.22 -4.33 -2.09
CA LYS A 71 -5.36 -3.65 -2.73
C LYS A 71 -6.55 -3.57 -1.78
N GLU A 72 -6.85 -4.65 -1.06
CA GLU A 72 -7.92 -4.69 -0.07
C GLU A 72 -7.66 -3.74 1.11
N GLU A 73 -6.42 -3.71 1.63
CA GLU A 73 -6.01 -2.78 2.69
C GLU A 73 -6.19 -1.32 2.27
N ASN A 74 -5.80 -0.97 1.06
CA ASN A 74 -5.95 0.40 0.52
C ASN A 74 -7.41 0.77 0.31
N LEU A 75 -8.24 -0.15 -0.18
CA LEU A 75 -9.68 0.04 -0.30
C LEU A 75 -10.30 0.27 1.09
N ARG A 76 -9.98 -0.57 2.06
CA ARG A 76 -10.46 -0.43 3.45
C ARG A 76 -10.09 0.92 4.05
N LYS A 77 -8.85 1.36 3.91
CA LYS A 77 -8.40 2.69 4.38
C LYS A 77 -9.20 3.82 3.72
N THR A 78 -9.44 3.72 2.41
CA THR A 78 -10.23 4.70 1.66
C THR A 78 -11.67 4.77 2.15
N LEU A 79 -12.31 3.62 2.38
CA LEU A 79 -13.67 3.55 2.90
C LEU A 79 -13.76 4.16 4.30
N ILE A 80 -12.84 3.81 5.20
CA ILE A 80 -12.80 4.37 6.56
C ILE A 80 -12.64 5.88 6.50
N TYR A 81 -11.69 6.39 5.71
CA TYR A 81 -11.44 7.83 5.59
C TYR A 81 -12.65 8.58 5.00
N SER A 82 -13.26 8.03 3.95
CA SER A 82 -14.45 8.63 3.33
C SER A 82 -15.61 8.71 4.31
N ILE A 83 -15.89 7.62 5.05
CA ILE A 83 -16.97 7.58 6.04
C ILE A 83 -16.68 8.52 7.22
N SER A 84 -15.44 8.54 7.74
CA SER A 84 -15.10 9.35 8.91
C SER A 84 -15.03 10.85 8.60
N SER A 85 -14.70 11.23 7.37
CA SER A 85 -14.65 12.62 6.91
C SER A 85 -16.00 13.15 6.42
N PHE A 86 -16.99 12.28 6.25
CA PHE A 86 -18.30 12.68 5.76
C PHE A 86 -19.09 13.50 6.80
N ASP A 87 -19.68 14.61 6.35
CA ASP A 87 -20.56 15.43 7.19
C ASP A 87 -21.96 14.82 7.29
N PHE A 88 -22.19 14.03 8.35
CA PHE A 88 -23.46 13.37 8.63
C PHE A 88 -24.65 14.33 8.81
N LYS A 89 -24.42 15.64 9.05
CA LYS A 89 -25.52 16.63 9.11
C LYS A 89 -26.22 16.82 7.76
N ARG A 90 -25.59 16.40 6.67
CA ARG A 90 -26.15 16.48 5.32
C ARG A 90 -27.16 15.37 5.01
N LEU A 91 -27.27 14.37 5.89
CA LEU A 91 -28.23 13.27 5.74
C LEU A 91 -29.57 13.64 6.37
N SER A 92 -30.64 13.12 5.77
CA SER A 92 -31.97 13.12 6.37
C SER A 92 -32.04 12.22 7.61
N THR A 93 -33.06 12.43 8.44
CA THR A 93 -33.30 11.60 9.64
C THR A 93 -33.43 10.11 9.30
N ASP A 94 -34.03 9.77 8.16
CA ASP A 94 -34.23 8.37 7.77
C ASP A 94 -32.95 7.70 7.27
N GLU A 95 -32.05 8.43 6.61
CA GLU A 95 -30.70 7.95 6.27
C GLU A 95 -29.84 7.76 7.53
N LEU A 96 -29.92 8.69 8.50
CA LEU A 96 -29.22 8.56 9.78
C LEU A 96 -29.68 7.34 10.58
N LYS A 97 -30.97 7.00 10.55
CA LYS A 97 -31.47 5.75 11.18
C LYS A 97 -30.82 4.50 10.57
N GLN A 98 -30.61 4.48 9.25
CA GLN A 98 -29.94 3.34 8.59
C GLN A 98 -28.49 3.22 9.05
N VAL A 99 -27.75 4.33 9.07
CA VAL A 99 -26.36 4.36 9.58
C VAL A 99 -26.31 3.92 11.04
N TYR A 100 -27.21 4.43 11.88
CA TYR A 100 -27.29 4.06 13.30
C TYR A 100 -27.51 2.56 13.50
N ASN A 101 -28.43 1.94 12.73
CA ASN A 101 -28.70 0.51 12.84
C ASN A 101 -27.49 -0.35 12.47
N ILE A 102 -26.73 0.05 11.44
CA ILE A 102 -25.49 -0.64 11.05
C ILE A 102 -24.45 -0.58 12.18
N VAL A 103 -24.23 0.61 12.76
CA VAL A 103 -23.25 0.82 13.83
C VAL A 103 -23.67 0.10 15.11
N LYS A 104 -24.92 0.28 15.53
CA LYS A 104 -25.47 -0.32 16.75
C LYS A 104 -25.45 -1.85 16.72
N GLY A 105 -25.68 -2.45 15.55
CA GLY A 105 -25.57 -3.90 15.36
C GLY A 105 -24.16 -4.48 15.53
N LYS A 106 -23.12 -3.62 15.61
CA LYS A 106 -21.71 -4.00 15.81
C LYS A 106 -21.19 -3.67 17.21
N GLU A 107 -21.94 -2.94 18.04
CA GLU A 107 -21.67 -2.77 19.46
C GLU A 107 -22.09 -4.04 20.21
N LYS A 108 -21.23 -5.05 20.22
CA LYS A 108 -21.31 -6.23 21.08
C LYS A 108 -19.97 -6.44 21.79
#